data_AF-A0A971QHV5-F1
#
_entry.id   AF-A0A971QHV5-F1
#
_cell.length_a   1.000
_cell.length_b   1.000
_cell.length_c   1.000
_cell.angle_alpha   90.00
_cell.angle_beta   90.00
_cell.angle_gamma   90.00
#
_symmetry.space_group_name_H-M   'P 1'
#
loop_
_entity.id
_entity.type
_entity.pdbx_description
1 polymer ?
#
loop_
_entity_poly.entity_id
_entity_poly.type
_entity_poly.pdbx_seq_one_letter_code
_entity_poly.pdbx_strand_id
1 'polypeptide(L)'
;MTGRNWGLLIAYILPGFVTLLAVGMVSPTVQAWLVGVSAQPAGVTVGGFLYLTLASVMAGLTASTIRWAVIDRLHHLTGLVRPPWDESKLQEKLGAFGSIVEDHYRYYQFYSNTLVALTLLAVARLVQPVAAIGPERLLDMGIVVLVMLFGAGSRDTLRRYYSRASVVMGSRTESEVKHDQRQRSSHRNGASRAVHLSQRAATRQGSRPYASQAYPTGRPAGANERSPRLVIKTAGCVVYIRPD
;
A
#
# COMPACT_ATOMS: atom_id res chain seq x y z
N MET A 1 -26.02 5.63 -9.10
CA MET A 1 -24.71 5.23 -8.52
C MET A 1 -23.64 6.11 -9.15
N THR A 2 -22.84 6.83 -8.36
CA THR A 2 -21.72 7.62 -8.90
C THR A 2 -20.62 6.67 -9.40
N GLY A 3 -19.82 7.06 -10.40
CA GLY A 3 -18.72 6.21 -10.93
C GLY A 3 -17.81 5.69 -9.81
N ARG A 4 -17.60 6.52 -8.78
CA ARG A 4 -16.82 6.19 -7.58
C ARG A 4 -17.30 4.94 -6.83
N ASN A 5 -18.59 4.64 -6.82
CA ASN A 5 -19.12 3.44 -6.16
C ASN A 5 -18.96 2.20 -7.06
N TRP A 6 -19.16 2.37 -8.36
CA TRP A 6 -19.02 1.29 -9.34
C TRP A 6 -17.59 0.75 -9.40
N GLY A 7 -16.60 1.65 -9.46
CA GLY A 7 -15.22 1.20 -9.55
C GLY A 7 -14.70 0.51 -8.27
N LEU A 8 -15.26 0.82 -7.08
CA LEU A 8 -14.97 0.07 -5.86
C LEU A 8 -15.61 -1.33 -5.89
N LEU A 9 -16.84 -1.42 -6.37
CA LEU A 9 -17.54 -2.70 -6.50
C LEU A 9 -16.74 -3.65 -7.39
N ILE A 10 -16.35 -3.22 -8.59
CA ILE A 10 -15.58 -4.09 -9.49
C ILE A 10 -14.18 -4.36 -8.94
N ALA A 11 -13.50 -3.37 -8.33
CA ALA A 11 -12.14 -3.54 -7.86
C ALA A 11 -12.00 -4.50 -6.67
N TYR A 12 -13.03 -4.65 -5.83
CA TYR A 12 -12.94 -5.42 -4.59
C TYR A 12 -13.93 -6.57 -4.48
N ILE A 13 -15.22 -6.36 -4.81
CA ILE A 13 -16.25 -7.39 -4.56
C ILE A 13 -16.07 -8.58 -5.51
N LEU A 14 -15.97 -8.33 -6.82
CA LEU A 14 -15.80 -9.38 -7.82
C LEU A 14 -14.53 -10.23 -7.59
N PRO A 15 -13.32 -9.65 -7.51
CA PRO A 15 -12.12 -10.44 -7.26
C PRO A 15 -12.11 -11.08 -5.87
N GLY A 16 -12.75 -10.45 -4.89
CA GLY A 16 -12.91 -11.00 -3.56
C GLY A 16 -13.77 -12.26 -3.53
N PHE A 17 -14.89 -12.27 -4.27
CA PHE A 17 -15.71 -13.47 -4.41
C PHE A 17 -14.94 -14.62 -5.06
N VAL A 18 -14.19 -14.35 -6.14
CA VAL A 18 -13.32 -15.36 -6.78
C VAL A 18 -12.27 -15.89 -5.80
N THR A 19 -11.70 -15.01 -4.97
CA THR A 19 -10.76 -15.41 -3.91
C THR A 19 -11.41 -16.32 -2.88
N LEU A 20 -12.66 -16.04 -2.47
CA LEU A 20 -13.41 -16.93 -1.57
C LEU A 20 -13.66 -18.30 -2.19
N LEU A 21 -13.96 -18.38 -3.50
CA LEU A 21 -14.08 -19.67 -4.19
C LEU A 21 -12.77 -20.46 -4.11
N ALA A 22 -11.63 -19.82 -4.38
CA ALA A 22 -10.31 -20.45 -4.28
C ALA A 22 -10.04 -20.97 -2.85
N VAL A 23 -10.31 -20.15 -1.84
CA VAL A 23 -10.12 -20.54 -0.43
C VAL A 23 -11.10 -21.65 -0.03
N GLY A 24 -12.34 -21.62 -0.52
CA GLY A 24 -13.33 -22.66 -0.29
C GLY A 24 -12.90 -24.04 -0.80
N MET A 25 -12.04 -24.10 -1.84
CA MET A 25 -11.50 -25.37 -2.32
C MET A 25 -10.44 -25.98 -1.39
N VAL A 26 -9.77 -25.17 -0.57
CA VAL A 26 -8.70 -25.64 0.35
C VAL A 26 -9.14 -25.66 1.81
N SER A 27 -10.20 -24.93 2.16
CA SER A 27 -10.69 -24.78 3.53
C SER A 27 -12.13 -25.26 3.65
N PRO A 28 -12.38 -26.44 4.25
CA PRO A 28 -13.74 -26.98 4.43
C PRO A 28 -14.68 -26.02 5.16
N THR A 29 -14.18 -25.23 6.10
CA THR A 29 -14.96 -24.22 6.83
C THR A 29 -15.53 -23.15 5.90
N VAL A 30 -14.72 -22.65 4.95
CA VAL A 30 -15.15 -21.62 3.99
C VAL A 30 -16.08 -22.23 2.96
N GLN A 31 -15.83 -23.47 2.55
CA GLN A 31 -16.73 -24.22 1.68
C GLN A 31 -18.12 -24.39 2.31
N ALA A 32 -18.17 -24.76 3.59
CA ALA A 32 -19.42 -24.91 4.32
C ALA A 32 -20.21 -23.59 4.40
N TRP A 33 -19.53 -22.45 4.55
CA TRP A 33 -20.18 -21.14 4.48
C TRP A 33 -20.76 -20.85 3.10
N LEU A 34 -19.98 -21.10 2.03
CA LEU A 34 -20.43 -20.87 0.65
C LEU A 34 -21.61 -21.76 0.27
N VAL A 35 -21.53 -23.05 0.59
CA VAL A 35 -22.60 -24.02 0.33
C VAL A 35 -23.82 -23.72 1.20
N GLY A 36 -23.62 -23.41 2.49
CA GLY A 36 -24.68 -23.08 3.43
C GLY A 36 -25.50 -21.86 3.03
N VAL A 37 -24.90 -20.87 2.35
CA VAL A 37 -25.63 -19.74 1.75
C VAL A 37 -26.48 -20.18 0.56
N SER A 38 -26.04 -21.18 -0.20
CA SER A 38 -26.73 -21.67 -1.41
C SER A 38 -27.74 -22.80 -1.19
N ALA A 39 -27.64 -23.54 -0.09
CA ALA A 39 -28.38 -24.79 0.15
C ALA A 39 -29.63 -24.61 1.04
N GLN A 40 -30.01 -23.37 1.39
CA GLN A 40 -31.16 -23.11 2.25
C GLN A 40 -32.49 -23.33 1.50
N PRO A 41 -33.39 -24.21 2.00
CA PRO A 41 -34.70 -24.48 1.36
C PRO A 41 -35.59 -23.24 1.25
N ALA A 42 -35.39 -22.25 2.12
CA ALA A 42 -36.12 -20.98 2.17
C ALA A 42 -35.58 -19.91 1.20
N GLY A 43 -34.58 -20.25 0.36
CA GLY A 43 -33.91 -19.31 -0.55
C GLY A 43 -32.75 -18.54 0.10
N VAL A 44 -32.10 -17.68 -0.69
CA VAL A 44 -30.98 -16.84 -0.22
C VAL A 44 -31.48 -15.86 0.82
N THR A 45 -31.05 -16.02 2.06
CA THR A 45 -31.39 -15.08 3.14
C THR A 45 -30.68 -13.74 2.94
N VAL A 46 -31.33 -12.65 3.34
CA VAL A 46 -30.71 -11.30 3.35
C VAL A 46 -29.41 -11.30 4.17
N GLY A 47 -29.41 -12.02 5.30
CA GLY A 47 -28.22 -12.21 6.13
C GLY A 47 -27.09 -12.93 5.37
N GLY A 48 -27.39 -14.03 4.69
CA GLY A 48 -26.39 -14.76 3.88
C GLY A 48 -25.78 -13.91 2.78
N PHE A 49 -26.60 -13.13 2.07
CA PHE A 49 -26.11 -12.17 1.07
C PHE A 49 -25.19 -11.10 1.67
N LEU A 50 -25.58 -10.51 2.81
CA LEU A 50 -24.78 -9.49 3.50
C LEU A 50 -23.43 -10.04 3.97
N TYR A 51 -23.43 -11.23 4.59
CA TYR A 51 -22.21 -11.90 5.02
C TYR A 51 -21.29 -12.22 3.84
N LEU A 52 -21.83 -12.77 2.75
CA LEU A 52 -21.05 -13.10 1.56
C LEU A 52 -20.46 -11.85 0.90
N THR A 53 -21.23 -10.76 0.85
CA THR A 53 -20.76 -9.49 0.30
C THR A 53 -19.63 -8.90 1.14
N LEU A 54 -19.79 -8.90 2.47
CA LEU A 54 -18.76 -8.41 3.38
C LEU A 54 -17.49 -9.27 3.32
N ALA A 55 -17.64 -10.60 3.31
CA ALA A 55 -16.52 -11.53 3.14
C ALA A 55 -15.81 -11.29 1.80
N SER A 56 -16.56 -11.04 0.73
CA SER A 56 -16.00 -10.73 -0.60
C SER A 56 -15.21 -9.42 -0.57
N VAL A 57 -15.72 -8.36 0.07
CA VAL A 57 -14.96 -7.10 0.22
C VAL A 57 -13.63 -7.35 0.95
N MET A 58 -13.66 -8.07 2.07
CA MET A 58 -12.45 -8.36 2.86
C MET A 58 -11.44 -9.21 2.08
N ALA A 59 -11.91 -10.22 1.36
CA ALA A 59 -11.09 -11.04 0.49
C ALA A 59 -10.48 -10.21 -0.65
N GLY A 60 -11.24 -9.29 -1.26
CA GLY A 60 -10.77 -8.38 -2.30
C GLY A 60 -9.72 -7.38 -1.81
N LEU A 61 -9.86 -6.87 -0.59
CA LEU A 61 -8.84 -6.04 0.06
C LEU A 61 -7.54 -6.83 0.29
N THR A 62 -7.67 -8.11 0.67
CA THR A 62 -6.52 -9.01 0.84
C THR A 62 -5.86 -9.33 -0.50
N ALA A 63 -6.64 -9.59 -1.55
CA ALA A 63 -6.11 -9.75 -2.90
C ALA A 63 -5.37 -8.48 -3.37
N SER A 64 -5.83 -7.30 -2.94
CA SER A 64 -5.18 -6.03 -3.26
C SER A 64 -3.82 -5.84 -2.58
N THR A 65 -3.62 -6.39 -1.38
CA THR A 65 -2.31 -6.35 -0.71
C THR A 65 -1.35 -7.33 -1.36
N ILE A 66 -1.81 -8.52 -1.74
CA ILE A 66 -1.02 -9.50 -2.51
C ILE A 66 -0.64 -8.92 -3.87
N ARG A 67 -1.58 -8.27 -4.57
CA ARG A 67 -1.32 -7.58 -5.83
C ARG A 67 -0.17 -6.59 -5.69
N TRP A 68 -0.22 -5.73 -4.68
CA TRP A 68 0.85 -4.76 -4.44
C TRP A 68 2.21 -5.45 -4.17
N ALA A 69 2.21 -6.54 -3.40
CA ALA A 69 3.44 -7.27 -3.08
C ALA A 69 4.04 -8.00 -4.30
N VAL A 70 3.20 -8.54 -5.18
CA VAL A 70 3.61 -9.43 -6.28
C VAL A 70 3.48 -8.75 -7.65
N ILE A 71 2.25 -8.38 -8.04
CA ILE A 71 1.94 -7.89 -9.39
C ILE A 71 2.60 -6.53 -9.64
N ASP A 72 2.52 -5.59 -8.70
CA ASP A 72 3.14 -4.26 -8.89
C ASP A 72 4.66 -4.39 -9.03
N ARG A 73 5.28 -5.31 -8.25
CA ARG A 73 6.70 -5.62 -8.37
C ARG A 73 7.02 -6.24 -9.72
N LEU A 74 6.25 -7.22 -10.17
CA LEU A 74 6.45 -7.84 -11.48
C LEU A 74 6.32 -6.82 -12.62
N HIS A 75 5.33 -5.93 -12.58
CA HIS A 75 5.16 -4.87 -13.58
C HIS A 75 6.35 -3.90 -13.61
N HIS A 76 6.87 -3.50 -12.46
CA HIS A 76 8.04 -2.62 -12.38
C HIS A 76 9.32 -3.33 -12.81
N LEU A 77 9.51 -4.60 -12.43
CA LEU A 77 10.65 -5.42 -12.86
C LEU A 77 10.68 -5.64 -14.36
N THR A 78 9.52 -5.82 -14.98
CA THR A 78 9.38 -6.02 -16.43
C THR A 78 9.38 -4.71 -17.23
N GLY A 79 9.77 -3.59 -16.61
CA GLY A 79 10.07 -2.33 -17.32
C GLY A 79 8.98 -1.26 -17.27
N LEU A 80 7.92 -1.43 -16.48
CA LEU A 80 6.95 -0.35 -16.27
C LEU A 80 7.48 0.64 -15.22
N VAL A 81 8.07 1.75 -15.67
CA VAL A 81 8.65 2.76 -14.77
C VAL A 81 7.59 3.77 -14.34
N ARG A 82 7.46 4.01 -13.02
CA ARG A 82 6.61 5.07 -12.48
C ARG A 82 7.24 6.45 -12.77
N PRO A 83 6.54 7.39 -13.43
CA PRO A 83 7.10 8.71 -13.71
C PRO A 83 7.27 9.56 -12.43
N PRO A 84 8.26 10.46 -12.36
CA PRO A 84 8.38 11.45 -11.29
C PRO A 84 7.32 12.55 -11.47
N TRP A 85 6.31 12.58 -10.60
CA TRP A 85 5.23 13.56 -10.65
C TRP A 85 5.54 14.80 -9.82
N ASP A 86 5.09 15.97 -10.29
CA ASP A 86 5.14 17.21 -9.52
C ASP A 86 3.89 17.33 -8.63
N GLU A 87 4.01 16.86 -7.39
CA GLU A 87 2.90 16.85 -6.42
C GLU A 87 2.39 18.27 -6.07
N SER A 88 3.19 19.32 -6.33
CA SER A 88 2.76 20.71 -6.13
C SER A 88 1.56 21.10 -7.00
N LYS A 89 1.43 20.49 -8.18
CA LYS A 89 0.36 20.72 -9.16
C LYS A 89 -0.88 19.86 -8.90
N LEU A 90 -0.81 18.94 -7.93
CA LEU A 90 -1.90 18.01 -7.66
C LEU A 90 -3.16 18.73 -7.18
N GLN A 91 -3.04 19.70 -6.27
CA GLN A 91 -4.17 20.46 -5.72
C GLN A 91 -4.90 21.26 -6.81
N GLU A 92 -4.16 21.89 -7.71
CA GLU A 92 -4.71 22.65 -8.83
C GLU A 92 -5.43 21.74 -9.84
N LYS A 93 -4.96 20.50 -10.02
CA LYS A 93 -5.44 19.58 -11.06
C LYS A 93 -6.22 18.38 -10.51
N LEU A 94 -6.76 18.48 -9.29
CA LEU A 94 -7.48 17.38 -8.62
C LEU A 94 -8.62 16.81 -9.46
N GLY A 95 -9.38 17.67 -10.16
CA GLY A 95 -10.49 17.24 -11.01
C GLY A 95 -10.03 16.34 -12.16
N ALA A 96 -9.07 16.83 -12.96
CA ALA A 96 -8.53 16.08 -14.10
C ALA A 96 -7.79 14.81 -13.68
N PHE A 97 -7.05 14.85 -12.56
CA PHE A 97 -6.40 13.67 -12.00
C PHE A 97 -7.41 12.63 -11.50
N GLY A 98 -8.50 13.08 -10.87
CA GLY A 98 -9.60 12.22 -10.42
C GLY A 98 -10.24 11.42 -11.55
N SER A 99 -10.49 12.05 -12.70
CA SER A 99 -11.00 11.36 -13.90
C SER A 99 -10.03 10.28 -14.39
N ILE A 100 -8.73 10.57 -14.44
CA ILE A 100 -7.71 9.58 -14.85
C ILE A 100 -7.68 8.37 -13.91
N VAL A 101 -7.81 8.61 -12.60
CA VAL A 101 -7.88 7.54 -11.61
C VAL A 101 -9.12 6.67 -11.85
N GLU A 102 -10.27 7.28 -12.09
CA GLU A 102 -11.51 6.56 -12.32
C GLU A 102 -11.45 5.72 -13.61
N ASP A 103 -10.96 6.32 -14.69
CA ASP A 103 -10.98 5.72 -16.04
C ASP A 103 -9.91 4.66 -16.26
N HIS A 104 -8.77 4.73 -15.56
CA HIS A 104 -7.63 3.85 -15.84
C HIS A 104 -7.16 3.09 -14.61
N TYR A 105 -7.01 3.77 -13.47
CA TYR A 105 -6.43 3.13 -12.28
C TYR A 105 -7.39 2.13 -11.64
N ARG A 106 -8.70 2.39 -11.68
CA ARG A 106 -9.68 1.44 -11.12
C ARG A 106 -9.84 0.18 -11.96
N TYR A 107 -9.77 0.31 -13.29
CA TYR A 107 -9.71 -0.84 -14.18
C TYR A 107 -8.40 -1.62 -13.98
N TYR A 108 -7.28 -0.95 -13.75
CA TYR A 108 -6.05 -1.60 -13.32
C TYR A 108 -6.22 -2.40 -12.02
N GLN A 109 -6.85 -1.81 -11.00
CA GLN A 109 -7.13 -2.48 -9.73
C GLN A 109 -8.00 -3.72 -9.94
N PHE A 110 -9.09 -3.60 -10.70
CA PHE A 110 -9.95 -4.73 -11.04
C PHE A 110 -9.17 -5.83 -11.76
N TYR A 111 -8.42 -5.50 -12.80
CA TYR A 111 -7.72 -6.50 -13.59
C TYR A 111 -6.65 -7.22 -12.77
N SER A 112 -5.88 -6.46 -11.98
CA SER A 112 -4.78 -7.02 -11.20
C SER A 112 -5.26 -7.79 -9.97
N ASN A 113 -6.33 -7.35 -9.31
CA ASN A 113 -6.92 -8.08 -8.20
C ASN A 113 -7.58 -9.38 -8.68
N THR A 114 -8.26 -9.33 -9.83
CA THR A 114 -8.84 -10.54 -10.45
C THR A 114 -7.75 -11.51 -10.91
N LEU A 115 -6.63 -11.01 -11.43
CA LEU A 115 -5.46 -11.82 -11.75
C LEU A 115 -4.94 -12.59 -10.53
N VAL A 116 -4.80 -11.91 -9.38
CA VAL A 116 -4.41 -12.55 -8.12
C VAL A 116 -5.43 -13.62 -7.72
N ALA A 117 -6.72 -13.28 -7.74
CA ALA A 117 -7.79 -14.21 -7.37
C ALA A 117 -7.81 -15.46 -8.26
N LEU A 118 -7.68 -15.30 -9.58
CA LEU A 118 -7.61 -16.39 -10.54
C LEU A 118 -6.35 -17.25 -10.37
N THR A 119 -5.22 -16.63 -10.03
CA THR A 119 -3.98 -17.36 -9.74
C THR A 119 -4.15 -18.21 -8.48
N LEU A 120 -4.76 -17.67 -7.42
CA LEU A 120 -5.09 -18.44 -6.22
C LEU A 120 -6.06 -19.59 -6.54
N LEU A 121 -7.06 -19.35 -7.39
CA LEU A 121 -8.00 -20.38 -7.82
C LEU A 121 -7.30 -21.49 -8.62
N ALA A 122 -6.40 -21.13 -9.54
CA ALA A 122 -5.60 -22.09 -10.29
C ALA A 122 -4.72 -22.93 -9.34
N VAL A 123 -4.04 -22.30 -8.38
CA VAL A 123 -3.23 -23.02 -7.39
C VAL A 123 -4.09 -23.94 -6.53
N ALA A 124 -5.26 -23.50 -6.07
CA ALA A 124 -6.18 -24.32 -5.30
C ALA A 124 -6.68 -25.55 -6.09
N ARG A 125 -6.94 -25.37 -7.40
CA ARG A 125 -7.29 -26.47 -8.33
C ARG A 125 -6.16 -27.47 -8.50
N LEU A 126 -4.90 -27.04 -8.55
CA LEU A 126 -3.74 -27.95 -8.70
C LEU A 126 -3.57 -28.92 -7.53
N VAL A 127 -4.07 -28.59 -6.34
CA VAL A 127 -3.99 -29.45 -5.14
C VAL A 127 -5.13 -30.48 -5.11
N GLN A 128 -6.16 -30.32 -5.94
CA GLN A 128 -7.28 -31.25 -6.00
C GLN A 128 -6.98 -32.42 -6.95
N PRO A 129 -7.35 -33.66 -6.60
CA PRO A 129 -7.23 -34.79 -7.50
C PRO A 129 -8.26 -34.66 -8.64
N VAL A 130 -7.81 -34.25 -9.82
CA VAL A 130 -8.66 -34.09 -11.02
C VAL A 130 -8.28 -35.13 -12.07
N ALA A 131 -9.29 -35.73 -12.71
CA ALA A 131 -9.10 -36.65 -13.83
C ALA A 131 -8.27 -36.02 -14.96
N ALA A 132 -7.47 -36.82 -15.66
CA ALA A 132 -6.56 -36.34 -16.70
C ALA A 132 -7.29 -35.76 -17.93
N ILE A 133 -8.52 -36.20 -18.20
CA ILE A 133 -9.35 -35.75 -19.33
C ILE A 133 -10.77 -35.57 -18.80
N GLY A 134 -11.35 -34.39 -18.98
CA GLY A 134 -12.70 -34.05 -18.50
C GLY A 134 -13.03 -32.56 -18.58
N PRO A 135 -14.29 -32.16 -18.30
CA PRO A 135 -14.72 -30.76 -18.34
C PRO A 135 -13.94 -29.87 -17.37
N GLU A 136 -13.44 -30.42 -16.26
CA GLU A 136 -12.59 -29.71 -15.30
C GLU A 136 -11.29 -29.20 -15.93
N ARG A 137 -10.71 -29.93 -16.90
CA ARG A 137 -9.50 -29.48 -17.62
C ARG A 137 -9.78 -28.34 -18.59
N LEU A 138 -10.96 -28.32 -19.21
CA LEU A 138 -11.38 -27.18 -20.03
C LEU A 138 -11.51 -25.92 -19.17
N LEU A 139 -12.03 -26.07 -17.95
CA LEU A 139 -12.12 -24.99 -16.97
C LEU A 139 -10.74 -24.48 -16.56
N ASP A 140 -9.78 -25.38 -16.28
CA ASP A 140 -8.39 -25.00 -15.97
C ASP A 140 -7.75 -24.20 -17.11
N MET A 141 -7.92 -24.65 -18.36
CA MET A 141 -7.45 -23.93 -19.55
C MET A 141 -8.12 -22.56 -19.67
N GLY A 142 -9.42 -22.48 -19.39
CA GLY A 142 -10.16 -21.21 -19.32
C GLY A 142 -9.59 -20.26 -18.27
N ILE A 143 -9.26 -20.76 -17.06
CA ILE A 143 -8.62 -19.96 -16.01
C ILE A 143 -7.26 -19.44 -16.48
N VAL A 144 -6.44 -20.29 -17.11
CA VAL A 144 -5.12 -19.90 -17.61
C VAL A 144 -5.24 -18.79 -18.69
N VAL A 145 -6.19 -18.93 -19.61
CA VAL A 145 -6.47 -17.88 -20.62
C VAL A 145 -6.89 -16.56 -19.95
N LEU A 146 -7.77 -16.63 -18.93
CA LEU A 146 -8.18 -15.44 -18.17
C LEU A 146 -7.00 -14.82 -17.40
N VAL A 147 -6.14 -15.62 -16.78
CA VAL A 147 -4.91 -15.14 -16.11
C VAL A 147 -4.03 -14.37 -17.11
N MET A 148 -3.81 -14.91 -18.31
CA MET A 148 -3.04 -14.19 -19.34
C MET A 148 -3.73 -12.89 -19.77
N LEU A 149 -5.04 -12.93 -20.01
CA LEU A 149 -5.82 -11.77 -20.45
C LEU A 149 -5.80 -10.65 -19.41
N PHE A 150 -6.04 -10.97 -18.14
CA PHE A 150 -6.04 -10.02 -17.03
C PHE A 150 -4.63 -9.52 -16.70
N GLY A 151 -3.59 -10.36 -16.88
CA GLY A 151 -2.20 -9.94 -16.85
C GLY A 151 -1.86 -8.90 -17.92
N ALA A 152 -2.26 -9.15 -19.17
CA ALA A 152 -2.06 -8.20 -20.25
C ALA A 152 -2.85 -6.90 -20.03
N GLY A 153 -4.13 -7.01 -19.64
CA GLY A 153 -5.01 -5.87 -19.39
C GLY A 153 -4.56 -4.99 -18.22
N SER A 154 -4.11 -5.59 -17.12
CA SER A 154 -3.56 -4.84 -15.99
C SER A 154 -2.30 -4.06 -16.38
N ARG A 155 -1.38 -4.68 -17.12
CA ARG A 155 -0.17 -3.99 -17.60
C ARG A 155 -0.50 -2.80 -18.52
N ASP A 156 -1.40 -2.99 -19.48
CA ASP A 156 -1.79 -1.94 -20.44
C ASP A 156 -2.50 -0.76 -19.75
N THR A 157 -3.47 -1.04 -18.88
CA THR A 157 -4.18 0.00 -18.13
C THR A 157 -3.27 0.79 -17.20
N LEU A 158 -2.32 0.14 -16.52
CA LEU A 158 -1.33 0.84 -15.69
C LEU A 158 -0.41 1.73 -16.52
N ARG A 159 0.01 1.27 -17.70
CA ARG A 159 0.81 2.08 -18.64
C ARG A 159 0.06 3.33 -19.08
N ARG A 160 -1.21 3.18 -19.46
CA ARG A 160 -2.07 4.31 -19.86
C ARG A 160 -2.28 5.27 -18.69
N TYR A 161 -2.51 4.76 -17.48
CA TYR A 161 -2.60 5.56 -16.27
C TYR A 161 -1.34 6.41 -16.07
N TYR A 162 -0.14 5.80 -16.12
CA TYR A 162 1.12 6.54 -15.97
C TYR A 162 1.31 7.62 -17.04
N SER A 163 1.03 7.30 -18.31
CA SER A 163 1.16 8.25 -19.42
C SER A 163 0.21 9.45 -19.28
N ARG A 164 -1.07 9.21 -18.96
CA ARG A 164 -2.06 10.28 -18.79
C ARG A 164 -1.79 11.10 -17.53
N ALA A 165 -1.43 10.43 -16.43
CA ALA A 165 -1.07 11.07 -15.17
C ALA A 165 0.14 12.00 -15.32
N SER A 166 1.16 11.61 -16.10
CA SER A 166 2.33 12.47 -16.37
C SER A 166 1.99 13.70 -17.21
N VAL A 167 1.04 13.62 -18.14
CA VAL A 167 0.59 14.78 -18.92
C VAL A 167 -0.14 15.79 -18.02
N VAL A 168 -0.96 15.31 -17.09
CA VAL A 168 -1.72 16.19 -16.19
C VAL A 168 -0.82 16.81 -15.12
N MET A 169 -0.05 16.02 -14.39
CA MET A 169 0.80 16.52 -13.30
C MET A 169 2.09 17.20 -13.80
N GLY A 170 2.46 16.99 -15.07
CA GLY A 170 3.81 17.28 -15.55
C GLY A 170 4.81 16.25 -15.03
N SER A 171 5.77 15.86 -15.85
CA SER A 171 6.94 15.10 -15.41
C SER A 171 8.01 16.09 -14.95
N ARG A 172 8.48 15.99 -13.70
CA ARG A 172 9.72 16.70 -13.35
C ARG A 172 10.84 16.15 -14.22
N THR A 173 11.54 17.01 -14.93
CA THR A 173 12.69 16.58 -15.72
C THR A 173 13.75 16.06 -14.75
N GLU A 174 14.44 14.97 -15.09
CA GLU A 174 15.43 14.33 -14.20
C GLU A 174 16.51 15.32 -13.70
N SER A 175 16.81 16.35 -14.50
CA SER A 175 17.69 17.48 -14.19
C SER A 175 17.17 18.33 -13.02
N GLU A 176 15.86 18.57 -12.96
CA GLU A 176 15.20 19.39 -11.94
C GLU A 176 15.17 18.65 -10.59
N VAL A 177 14.93 17.33 -10.63
CA VAL A 177 15.01 16.46 -9.44
C VAL A 177 16.44 16.42 -8.89
N LYS A 178 17.46 16.24 -9.75
CA LYS A 178 18.88 16.26 -9.33
C LYS A 178 19.30 17.63 -8.77
N HIS A 179 18.82 18.73 -9.34
CA HIS A 179 19.14 20.08 -8.88
C HIS A 179 18.54 20.38 -7.50
N ASP A 180 17.26 20.06 -7.28
CA ASP A 180 16.58 20.25 -5.99
C ASP A 180 17.20 19.36 -4.90
N GLN A 181 17.58 18.13 -5.25
CA GLN A 181 18.27 17.21 -4.32
C GLN A 181 19.67 17.73 -3.94
N ARG A 182 20.41 18.35 -4.87
CA ARG A 182 21.69 19.05 -4.59
C ARG A 182 21.49 20.30 -3.73
N GLN A 183 20.44 21.08 -3.97
CA GLN A 183 20.14 22.27 -3.14
C GLN A 183 19.75 21.89 -1.71
N ARG A 184 18.88 20.89 -1.53
CA ARG A 184 18.48 20.40 -0.20
C ARG A 184 19.64 19.81 0.60
N SER A 185 20.55 19.08 -0.06
CA SER A 185 21.75 18.54 0.60
C SER A 185 22.75 19.65 0.98
N SER A 186 22.90 20.68 0.16
CA SER A 186 23.70 21.86 0.50
C SER A 186 23.14 22.61 1.73
N HIS A 187 21.82 22.85 1.78
CA HIS A 187 21.19 23.51 2.92
C HIS A 187 21.31 22.70 4.22
N ARG A 188 21.15 21.37 4.15
CA ARG A 188 21.28 20.48 5.32
C ARG A 188 22.71 20.43 5.83
N ASN A 189 23.69 20.41 4.93
CA ASN A 189 25.10 20.47 5.29
C ASN A 189 25.48 21.83 5.88
N GLY A 190 24.96 22.93 5.33
CA GLY A 190 25.14 24.28 5.87
C GLY A 190 24.57 24.43 7.28
N ALA A 191 23.35 23.96 7.53
CA ALA A 191 22.74 23.96 8.86
C ALA A 191 23.52 23.12 9.88
N SER A 192 23.97 21.93 9.48
CA SER A 192 24.77 21.05 10.36
C SER A 192 26.14 21.69 10.69
N ARG A 193 26.74 22.39 9.72
CA ARG A 193 28.02 23.08 9.89
C ARG A 193 27.88 24.31 10.79
N ALA A 194 26.78 25.05 10.67
CA ALA A 194 26.44 26.16 11.57
C ALA A 194 26.23 25.71 13.01
N VAL A 195 25.55 24.57 13.23
CA VAL A 195 25.38 23.97 14.56
C VAL A 195 26.72 23.54 15.16
N HIS A 196 27.60 22.90 14.38
CA HIS A 196 28.94 22.53 14.84
C HIS A 196 29.81 23.75 15.19
N LEU A 197 29.69 24.85 14.44
CA LEU A 197 30.40 26.10 14.72
C LEU A 197 29.86 26.79 15.97
N SER A 198 28.54 26.80 16.17
CA SER A 198 27.89 27.30 17.38
C SER A 198 28.31 26.51 18.64
N GLN A 199 28.36 25.18 18.57
CA GLN A 199 28.83 24.34 19.68
C GLN A 199 30.32 24.59 19.99
N ARG A 200 31.18 24.72 18.97
CA ARG A 200 32.59 25.07 19.17
C ARG A 200 32.78 26.46 19.77
N ALA A 201 31.95 27.44 19.38
CA ALA A 201 31.97 28.77 19.97
C ALA A 201 31.54 28.76 21.45
N ALA A 202 30.50 28.00 21.79
CA ALA A 202 30.05 27.82 23.18
C ALA A 202 31.09 27.10 24.05
N THR A 203 31.85 26.15 23.49
CA THR A 203 32.92 25.45 24.23
C THR A 203 34.12 26.37 24.50
N ARG A 204 34.38 27.37 23.65
CA ARG A 204 35.44 28.38 23.86
C ARG A 204 35.04 29.48 24.85
N GLN A 205 33.75 29.70 25.10
CA GLN A 205 33.29 30.74 26.04
C GLN A 205 33.17 30.26 27.50
N GLY A 206 33.40 28.96 27.77
CA GLY A 206 33.37 28.37 29.11
C GLY A 206 34.64 28.51 29.95
N SER A 207 35.60 29.36 29.55
CA SER A 207 36.87 29.54 30.27
C SER A 207 37.00 30.94 30.88
N ARG A 208 36.07 31.29 31.79
CA ARG A 208 36.29 32.37 32.77
C ARG A 208 35.97 31.80 34.17
N PRO A 209 36.95 31.72 35.08
CA PRO A 209 36.69 31.29 36.45
C PRO A 209 35.98 32.43 37.17
N TYR A 210 34.70 32.25 37.51
CA TYR A 210 34.02 33.15 38.45
C TYR A 210 34.21 32.61 39.86
N ALA A 211 34.78 33.48 40.69
CA ALA A 211 35.08 33.26 42.08
C ALA A 211 33.82 32.92 42.91
N SER A 212 34.08 32.17 43.97
CA SER A 212 33.18 31.82 45.05
C SER A 212 32.36 32.99 45.59
N GLN A 213 31.04 32.86 45.63
CA GLN A 213 30.22 33.63 46.54
C GLN A 213 28.99 32.84 47.02
N ALA A 214 28.73 33.01 48.31
CA ALA A 214 27.92 32.23 49.22
C ALA A 214 26.48 31.89 48.77
N TYR A 215 26.05 30.68 49.14
CA TYR A 215 24.64 30.29 49.24
C TYR A 215 24.01 30.83 50.53
N PRO A 216 22.79 31.39 50.46
CA PRO A 216 21.83 31.26 51.54
C PRO A 216 20.79 30.19 51.19
N THR A 217 20.49 29.42 52.21
CA THR A 217 19.48 28.38 52.34
C THR A 217 18.07 28.83 51.93
N GLY A 218 17.41 28.04 51.09
CA GLY A 218 15.98 28.14 50.82
C GLY A 218 15.46 26.92 50.05
N ARG A 219 14.90 25.94 50.77
CA ARG A 219 13.91 24.98 50.21
C ARG A 219 12.61 25.76 49.98
N PRO A 220 11.78 25.46 48.95
CA PRO A 220 11.14 24.15 48.89
C PRO A 220 10.92 23.55 47.49
N ALA A 221 10.66 22.24 47.53
CA ALA A 221 9.72 21.46 46.72
C ALA A 221 9.72 21.60 45.18
N GLY A 222 10.10 20.51 44.51
CA GLY A 222 9.54 20.21 43.19
C GLY A 222 10.46 19.40 42.26
N ALA A 223 10.02 18.17 42.00
CA ALA A 223 10.21 17.44 40.73
C ALA A 223 11.59 16.81 40.40
N ASN A 224 11.68 15.54 40.80
CA ASN A 224 11.83 14.37 39.94
C ASN A 224 13.17 14.12 39.22
N GLU A 225 13.85 13.07 39.70
CA GLU A 225 14.96 12.37 39.08
C GLU A 225 14.66 11.98 37.62
N ARG A 226 15.64 12.15 36.74
CA ARG A 226 15.67 11.46 35.44
C ARG A 226 16.98 10.71 35.27
N SER A 227 16.89 9.41 35.48
CA SER A 227 17.85 8.38 35.04
C SER A 227 18.02 8.38 33.52
N PRO A 228 19.17 7.91 32.99
CA PRO A 228 19.53 8.01 31.58
C PRO A 228 18.70 7.07 30.68
N ARG A 229 18.26 7.58 29.53
CA ARG A 229 17.55 6.81 28.50
C ARG A 229 18.52 5.98 27.65
N LEU A 230 18.37 4.67 27.68
CA LEU A 230 18.99 3.73 26.75
C LEU A 230 18.36 3.91 25.36
N VAL A 231 19.17 4.19 24.34
CA VAL A 231 18.73 4.33 22.95
C VAL A 231 19.30 3.17 22.15
N ILE A 232 18.44 2.22 21.77
CA ILE A 232 18.77 1.18 20.79
C ILE A 232 18.32 1.67 19.42
N LYS A 233 19.25 1.66 18.45
CA LYS A 233 19.07 2.24 17.12
C LYS A 233 19.05 1.11 16.09
N THR A 234 17.90 0.87 15.48
CA THR A 234 17.77 -0.06 14.35
C THR A 234 16.98 0.60 13.22
N ALA A 235 17.30 0.22 11.99
CA ALA A 235 16.94 0.88 10.73
C ALA A 235 15.54 1.52 10.69
N GLY A 236 15.52 2.86 10.59
CA GLY A 236 14.40 3.60 10.02
C GLY A 236 13.18 3.88 10.90
N CYS A 237 13.14 3.46 12.16
CA CYS A 237 12.01 3.79 13.05
C CYS A 237 12.50 4.18 14.45
N VAL A 238 12.18 5.40 14.90
CA VAL A 238 12.38 5.83 16.29
C VAL A 238 11.07 5.56 17.03
N VAL A 239 11.02 4.47 17.78
CA VAL A 239 9.89 4.14 18.66
C VAL A 239 10.15 4.79 20.01
N TYR A 240 9.31 5.75 20.40
CA TYR A 240 9.29 6.27 21.77
C TYR A 240 8.35 5.42 22.60
N ILE A 241 8.91 4.55 23.44
CA ILE A 241 8.15 3.89 24.50
C ILE A 241 7.95 4.93 25.60
N ARG A 242 6.71 5.43 25.78
CA ARG A 242 6.30 6.05 27.04
C ARG A 242 6.18 4.94 28.08
N PRO A 243 6.80 5.05 29.26
CA PRO A 243 6.21 4.43 30.43
C PRO A 243 4.92 5.21 30.74
N ASP A 244 3.87 4.42 30.88
CA ASP A 244 2.50 4.71 31.31
C ASP A 244 1.57 5.34 30.25
#